data_AF-A0A7X7QG69-F1
#
_entry.id   AF-A0A7X7QG69-F1
#
_cell.length_a   1.000
_cell.length_b   1.000
_cell.length_c   1.000
_cell.angle_alpha   90.00
_cell.angle_beta   90.00
_cell.angle_gamma   90.00
#
_symmetry.space_group_name_H-M   'P 1'
#
loop_
_entity.id
_entity.type
_entity.pdbx_description
1 polymer ?
#
loop_
_entity_poly.entity_id
_entity_poly.type
_entity_poly.pdbx_seq_one_letter_code
_entity_poly.pdbx_strand_id
1 'polypeptide(L)' 'MYDTIIIGAGMSGLAAGVRIAHFGKKVCILERHGAIGGLNSFYKQ' A
#
# COMPACT_ATOMS: atom_id res chain seq x y z
N MET A 1 -0.90 -16.16 6.63
CA MET A 1 -1.73 -16.16 5.42
C MET A 1 -2.39 -14.78 5.30
N TYR A 2 -2.30 -14.16 4.12
CA TYR A 2 -2.93 -12.86 3.83
C TYR A 2 -4.14 -13.11 2.92
N ASP A 3 -5.21 -12.33 3.13
CA ASP A 3 -6.42 -12.37 2.29
C ASP A 3 -6.26 -11.54 1.02
N THR A 4 -5.41 -10.51 1.04
CA THR A 4 -5.18 -9.65 -0.11
C THR A 4 -3.75 -9.13 -0.13
N ILE A 5 -3.16 -9.09 -1.32
CA ILE A 5 -1.83 -8.52 -1.57
C ILE A 5 -1.99 -7.33 -2.50
N ILE A 6 -1.44 -6.19 -2.12
CA ILE A 6 -1.44 -4.94 -2.88
C ILE A 6 -0.02 -4.68 -3.35
N ILE A 7 0.16 -4.46 -4.65
CA ILE A 7 1.45 -4.12 -5.25
C ILE A 7 1.45 -2.62 -5.56
N GLY A 8 2.34 -1.88 -4.89
CA GLY A 8 2.45 -0.42 -4.91
C GLY A 8 1.87 0.23 -3.64
N ALA A 9 2.72 0.91 -2.87
CA ALA A 9 2.34 1.73 -1.71
C ALA A 9 2.13 3.20 -2.10
N GLY A 10 1.46 3.46 -3.22
CA GLY A 10 0.94 4.78 -3.56
C GLY A 10 -0.27 5.16 -2.69
N MET A 11 -0.78 6.39 -2.86
CA MET A 11 -1.97 6.85 -2.11
C MET A 11 -3.20 5.95 -2.33
N SER A 12 -3.39 5.46 -3.56
CA SER A 12 -4.46 4.51 -3.88
C SER A 12 -4.26 3.14 -3.24
N GLY A 13 -3.02 2.62 -3.25
CA GLY A 13 -2.69 1.33 -2.63
C GLY A 13 -2.83 1.34 -1.12
N LEU A 14 -2.42 2.44 -0.47
CA LEU A 14 -2.63 2.66 0.96
C LEU A 14 -4.12 2.80 1.29
N ALA A 15 -4.89 3.58 0.53
CA ALA A 15 -6.33 3.72 0.73
C ALA A 15 -7.07 2.39 0.57
N ALA A 16 -6.72 1.60 -0.45
CA ALA A 16 -7.25 0.25 -0.65
C ALA A 16 -6.89 -0.68 0.52
N GLY A 17 -5.64 -0.63 0.99
CA GLY A 17 -5.18 -1.41 2.13
C GLY A 17 -5.94 -1.08 3.42
N VAL A 18 -6.14 0.20 3.70
CA VAL A 18 -6.95 0.66 4.85
C VAL A 18 -8.39 0.20 4.72
N ARG A 19 -8.99 0.34 3.52
CA ARG A 19 -10.37 -0.11 3.27
C ARG A 19 -10.52 -1.61 3.51
N ILE A 20 -9.58 -2.42 3.04
CA ILE A 20 -9.60 -3.88 3.19
C ILE A 20 -9.36 -4.29 4.65
N ALA A 21 -8.40 -3.65 5.32
CA ALA A 21 -8.13 -3.87 6.73
C ALA A 21 -9.33 -3.48 7.63
N HIS A 22 -10.06 -2.44 7.25
CA HIS A 22 -11.28 -2.02 7.95
C HIS A 22 -12.38 -3.10 7.95
N PHE A 23 -12.41 -3.97 6.93
CA PHE A 23 -13.30 -5.14 6.89
C PHE A 23 -12.70 -6.39 7.56
N GLY A 24 -11.64 -6.24 8.36
CA GLY A 24 -11.02 -7.32 9.12
C GLY A 24 -10.19 -8.30 8.29
N LYS A 25 -9.85 -7.94 7.04
CA LYS A 25 -9.03 -8.76 6.15
C LYS A 25 -7.54 -8.48 6.38
N LYS A 26 -6.73 -9.54 6.36
CA LYS A 26 -5.26 -9.44 6.46
C LYS A 26 -4.70 -9.00 5.13
N VAL A 27 -4.22 -7.75 5.05
CA VAL A 27 -3.64 -7.19 3.83
C VAL A 27 -2.12 -7.13 3.91
N CYS A 28 -1.43 -7.43 2.81
CA CYS A 28 0.01 -7.21 2.65
C CYS A 28 0.22 -6.18 1.54
N ILE A 29 0.99 -5.13 1.79
CA ILE A 29 1.34 -4.11 0.79
C ILE A 29 2.81 -4.25 0.47
N LEU A 30 3.15 -4.36 -0.81
CA LEU A 30 4.52 -4.48 -1.31
C LEU A 30 4.84 -3.25 -2.16
N GLU A 31 5.94 -2.58 -1.85
CA GLU A 31 6.45 -1.43 -2.60
C GLU A 31 7.89 -1.71 -3.02
N ARG A 32 8.21 -1.38 -4.27
CA ARG A 32 9.57 -1.53 -4.80
C ARG A 32 10.50 -0.45 -4.25
N HIS A 33 9.95 0.74 -4.03
CA HIS A 33 10.70 1.88 -3.54
C HIS A 33 10.96 1.82 -2.02
N GLY A 34 12.05 2.43 -1.57
CA GLY A 34 12.38 2.52 -0.14
C GLY A 34 11.51 3.50 0.66
N ALA A 35 10.54 4.15 0.00
CA ALA A 35 9.62 5.10 0.60
C ALA A 35 8.18 4.81 0.18
N ILE A 36 7.26 4.90 1.14
CA ILE A 36 5.81 4.85 0.91
C ILE A 36 5.31 6.17 0.31
N GLY A 37 4.22 6.14 -0.45
CA GLY A 37 3.56 7.30 -1.05
C GLY A 37 3.64 7.36 -2.58
N GLY A 38 4.28 6.38 -3.23
CA GLY A 38 4.39 6.29 -4.69
C GLY A 38 5.00 7.55 -5.29
N LEU A 39 4.41 8.07 -6.37
CA LEU A 39 4.88 9.28 -7.07
C LEU A 39 4.87 10.55 -6.21
N ASN A 40 4.05 10.62 -5.15
CA ASN A 40 4.02 11.78 -4.24
C ASN A 40 5.20 11.81 -3.27
N SER A 41 5.77 10.66 -2.92
CA SER A 41 6.98 10.58 -2.09
C SER A 41 8.26 10.43 -2.91
N PHE A 42 8.13 10.18 -4.22
CA PHE A 42 9.25 10.12 -5.14
C PHE A 42 9.84 11.49 -5.49
N TYR A 43 9.19 12.59 -5.08
CA TYR A 43 9.74 13.95 -5.14
C TYR A 43 10.68 14.26 -3.96
N LYS A 44 11.46 13.25 -3.54
CA LYS A 44 12.65 13.39 -2.71
C LYS A 44 13.81 12.73 -3.45
N GLN A 45 14.18 13.35 -4.57
CA GLN A 45 15.58 13.44 -4.98
C GLN A 45 15.94 14.92 -4.94
#